data_AF-A0A2P7AUZ5-F1
#
_entry.id   AF-A0A2P7AUZ5-F1
#
_cell.length_a   1.000
_cell.length_b   1.000
_cell.length_c   1.000
_cell.angle_alpha   90.00
_cell.angle_beta   90.00
_cell.angle_gamma   90.00
#
_symmetry.space_group_name_H-M   'P 1'
#
loop_
_entity.id
_entity.type
_entity.pdbx_description
1 polymer ?
#
loop_
_entity_poly.entity_id
_entity_poly.type
_entity_poly.pdbx_seq_one_letter_code
_entity_poly.pdbx_strand_id
1 'polypeptide(L)'
;MRSNIFSLDLAKETSDLIAVNPAAPAVALNHLKALLAERESYLNRLQQIQDDFVVLGIESHELTDGNPEIGFLLPRTLFDNELSNLIRELSAVQSIIRAFSELTTGSAEPIEVKQISTSDPLFFFGLAQETIIVIGAAVTWALNTWKQVEQIRKLRSDAAKIAALDDGNIQGQLEEKIKTFIAAEITSQTEKLVGDLKETPRKNEQRNHVHWALEAILSRVERGWAIEIKMIPPTTTTLADGETLSESEGKLKLWEIASQLSFPPMDGPPITQLPPPSLPERTNTARQERAPRRKIKD
;
A
#
# COMPACT_ATOMS: atom_id res chain seq x y z
N MET A 1 -34.75 20.19 -10.21
CA MET A 1 -33.65 20.15 -9.22
C MET A 1 -33.96 19.01 -8.26
N ARG A 2 -33.07 18.03 -8.10
CA ARG A 2 -33.24 17.04 -7.04
C ARG A 2 -32.98 17.74 -5.72
N SER A 3 -33.98 17.78 -4.83
CA SER A 3 -33.82 18.20 -3.44
C SER A 3 -32.69 17.37 -2.84
N ASN A 4 -31.69 18.04 -2.25
CA ASN A 4 -30.64 17.33 -1.54
C ASN A 4 -31.22 16.83 -0.20
N ILE A 5 -31.81 15.63 -0.22
CA ILE A 5 -32.47 14.98 0.93
C ILE A 5 -31.54 14.73 2.13
N PHE A 6 -30.22 14.94 1.96
CA PHE A 6 -29.20 14.86 3.03
C PHE A 6 -28.45 16.19 3.22
N SER A 7 -29.02 17.31 2.81
CA SER A 7 -28.42 18.63 3.03
C SER A 7 -28.18 18.87 4.53
N LEU A 8 -26.99 19.36 4.88
CA LEU A 8 -26.72 19.87 6.23
C LEU A 8 -27.61 21.07 6.57
N ASP A 9 -28.13 21.75 5.55
CA ASP A 9 -29.01 22.91 5.67
C ASP A 9 -30.51 22.55 5.76
N LEU A 10 -30.89 21.27 5.80
CA LEU A 10 -32.30 20.84 5.80
C LEU A 10 -33.12 21.49 6.94
N ALA A 11 -32.51 21.65 8.12
CA ALA A 11 -33.13 22.31 9.26
C ALA A 11 -33.38 23.81 9.01
N LYS A 12 -32.44 24.47 8.31
CA LYS A 12 -32.57 25.87 7.92
C LYS A 12 -33.63 26.03 6.82
N GLU A 13 -33.61 25.17 5.81
CA GLU A 13 -34.62 25.16 4.73
C GLU A 13 -36.04 24.97 5.27
N THR A 14 -36.22 24.04 6.23
CA THR A 14 -37.52 23.84 6.89
C THR A 14 -37.93 25.02 7.75
N SER A 15 -36.99 25.63 8.49
CA SER A 15 -37.25 26.86 9.24
C SER A 15 -37.67 28.02 8.33
N ASP A 16 -36.95 28.20 7.21
CA ASP A 16 -37.24 29.25 6.23
C ASP A 16 -38.62 29.02 5.57
N LEU A 17 -38.96 27.78 5.25
CA LEU A 17 -40.29 27.42 4.73
C LEU A 17 -41.42 27.72 5.70
N ILE A 18 -41.21 27.50 7.00
CA ILE A 18 -42.15 27.85 8.07
C ILE A 18 -42.26 29.38 8.18
N ALA A 19 -41.14 30.09 8.14
CA ALA A 19 -41.09 31.55 8.26
C ALA A 19 -41.76 32.28 7.08
N VAL A 20 -41.65 31.73 5.86
CA VAL A 20 -42.30 32.28 4.66
C VAL A 20 -43.81 32.04 4.65
N ASN A 21 -44.30 31.00 5.34
CA ASN A 21 -45.71 30.60 5.32
C ASN A 21 -46.36 30.56 6.73
N PRO A 22 -46.32 31.65 7.51
CA PRO A 22 -46.77 31.64 8.91
C PRO A 22 -48.28 31.39 9.06
N ALA A 23 -49.07 31.72 8.04
CA ALA A 23 -50.53 31.51 8.04
C ALA A 23 -50.95 30.09 7.62
N ALA A 24 -50.03 29.24 7.11
CA ALA A 24 -50.35 27.92 6.60
C ALA A 24 -49.39 26.81 7.09
N PRO A 25 -49.39 26.48 8.40
CA PRO A 25 -48.55 25.41 8.97
C PRO A 25 -48.73 24.05 8.27
N ALA A 26 -49.92 23.79 7.72
CA ALA A 26 -50.22 22.58 6.96
C ALA A 26 -49.35 22.43 5.71
N VAL A 27 -48.97 23.53 5.04
CA VAL A 27 -48.11 23.51 3.84
C VAL A 27 -46.68 23.10 4.23
N ALA A 28 -46.13 23.70 5.28
CA ALA A 28 -44.82 23.33 5.80
C ALA A 28 -44.78 21.88 6.29
N LEU A 29 -45.82 21.43 7.00
CA LEU A 29 -45.95 20.04 7.44
C LEU A 29 -46.03 19.05 6.26
N ASN A 30 -46.81 19.37 5.23
CA ASN A 30 -46.92 18.53 4.04
C ASN A 30 -45.58 18.45 3.29
N HIS A 31 -44.84 19.56 3.22
CA HIS A 31 -43.52 19.59 2.63
C HIS A 31 -42.52 18.73 3.41
N LEU A 32 -42.49 18.86 4.75
CA LEU A 32 -41.66 18.02 5.61
C LEU A 32 -42.01 16.53 5.47
N LYS A 33 -43.30 16.18 5.42
CA LYS A 33 -43.74 14.80 5.19
C LYS A 33 -43.29 14.27 3.83
N ALA A 34 -43.34 15.09 2.79
CA ALA A 34 -42.86 14.70 1.46
C ALA A 34 -41.34 14.44 1.47
N LEU A 35 -40.56 15.30 2.13
CA LEU A 35 -39.11 15.12 2.28
C LEU A 35 -38.77 13.85 3.08
N LEU A 36 -39.49 13.59 4.17
CA LEU A 36 -39.32 12.37 4.96
C LEU A 36 -39.63 11.12 4.14
N ALA A 37 -40.73 11.12 3.38
CA ALA A 37 -41.09 10.01 2.50
C ALA A 37 -40.05 9.79 1.37
N GLU A 38 -39.51 10.86 0.80
CA GLU A 38 -38.44 10.78 -0.21
C GLU A 38 -37.17 10.16 0.39
N ARG A 39 -36.76 10.61 1.59
CA ARG A 39 -35.61 10.09 2.32
C ARG A 39 -35.79 8.61 2.67
N GLU A 40 -36.95 8.24 3.20
CA GLU A 40 -37.27 6.84 3.54
C GLU A 40 -37.24 5.96 2.28
N SER A 41 -37.83 6.42 1.17
CA SER A 41 -37.76 5.68 -0.11
C SER A 41 -36.32 5.48 -0.59
N TYR A 42 -35.46 6.49 -0.44
CA TYR A 42 -34.05 6.36 -0.80
C TYR A 42 -33.29 5.39 0.11
N LEU A 43 -33.49 5.47 1.44
CA LEU A 43 -32.88 4.53 2.39
C LEU A 43 -33.35 3.09 2.14
N ASN A 44 -34.63 2.89 1.85
CA ASN A 44 -35.17 1.58 1.49
C ASN A 44 -34.55 1.04 0.19
N ARG A 45 -34.26 1.91 -0.80
CA ARG A 45 -33.53 1.50 -2.01
C ARG A 45 -32.08 1.11 -1.71
N LEU A 46 -31.39 1.84 -0.83
CA LEU A 46 -30.04 1.47 -0.42
C LEU A 46 -30.01 0.13 0.33
N GLN A 47 -30.98 -0.09 1.22
CA GLN A 47 -31.14 -1.37 1.90
C GLN A 47 -31.42 -2.49 0.89
N GLN A 48 -32.34 -2.27 -0.05
CA GLN A 48 -32.63 -3.26 -1.10
C GLN A 48 -31.38 -3.58 -1.93
N ILE A 49 -30.57 -2.59 -2.30
CA ILE A 49 -29.31 -2.82 -3.04
C ILE A 49 -28.33 -3.64 -2.21
N GLN A 50 -28.22 -3.37 -0.90
CA GLN A 50 -27.38 -4.15 0.00
C GLN A 50 -27.87 -5.60 0.09
N ASP A 51 -29.17 -5.80 0.25
CA ASP A 51 -29.78 -7.13 0.31
C ASP A 51 -29.60 -7.88 -1.02
N ASP A 52 -29.75 -7.18 -2.15
CA ASP A 52 -29.52 -7.74 -3.49
C ASP A 52 -28.06 -8.17 -3.68
N PHE A 53 -27.09 -7.42 -3.14
CA PHE A 53 -25.67 -7.85 -3.13
C PHE A 53 -25.47 -9.14 -2.33
N VAL A 54 -26.10 -9.27 -1.16
CA VAL A 54 -26.05 -10.50 -0.37
C VAL A 54 -26.69 -11.68 -1.14
N VAL A 55 -27.83 -11.47 -1.80
CA VAL A 55 -28.49 -12.49 -2.63
C VAL A 55 -27.63 -12.92 -3.81
N LEU A 56 -26.88 -11.99 -4.40
CA LEU A 56 -25.92 -12.27 -5.47
C LEU A 56 -24.61 -12.93 -4.97
N GLY A 57 -24.45 -13.11 -3.66
CA GLY A 57 -23.23 -13.65 -3.06
C GLY A 57 -22.07 -12.66 -3.07
N ILE A 58 -22.36 -11.36 -3.19
CA ILE A 58 -21.37 -10.28 -3.07
C ILE A 58 -21.27 -9.93 -1.59
N GLU A 59 -20.33 -10.56 -0.91
CA GLU A 59 -20.04 -10.29 0.51
C GLU A 59 -19.09 -9.09 0.65
N SER A 60 -19.31 -8.27 1.68
CA SER A 60 -18.34 -7.26 2.07
C SER A 60 -17.18 -7.92 2.80
N HIS A 61 -15.96 -7.66 2.35
CA HIS A 61 -14.77 -8.07 3.07
C HIS A 61 -14.58 -7.17 4.30
N GLU A 62 -14.91 -7.70 5.48
CA GLU A 62 -14.72 -6.99 6.74
C GLU A 62 -13.31 -7.25 7.30
N LEU A 63 -12.61 -6.18 7.64
CA LEU A 63 -11.34 -6.27 8.34
C LEU A 63 -11.61 -6.76 9.77
N THR A 64 -11.02 -7.88 10.15
CA THR A 64 -11.08 -8.39 11.52
C THR A 64 -10.04 -7.69 12.40
N ASP A 65 -10.38 -7.43 13.67
CA ASP A 65 -9.44 -6.81 14.60
C ASP A 65 -8.17 -7.66 14.78
N GLY A 66 -7.01 -7.00 14.75
CA GLY A 66 -5.71 -7.63 14.87
C GLY A 66 -5.16 -8.28 13.59
N ASN A 67 -5.90 -8.27 12.47
CA ASN A 67 -5.41 -8.77 11.17
C ASN A 67 -5.30 -7.61 10.16
N PRO A 68 -4.22 -6.81 10.23
CA PRO A 68 -3.99 -5.79 9.22
C PRO A 68 -3.67 -6.42 7.86
N GLU A 69 -3.95 -5.67 6.81
CA GLU A 69 -3.70 -6.07 5.43
C GLU A 69 -2.81 -5.06 4.72
N ILE A 70 -1.98 -5.53 3.81
CA ILE A 70 -1.16 -4.69 2.94
C ILE A 70 -1.56 -4.91 1.48
N GLY A 71 -1.98 -3.83 0.84
CA GLY A 71 -2.33 -3.75 -0.57
C GLY A 71 -1.14 -3.30 -1.41
N PHE A 72 -0.82 -4.03 -2.48
CA PHE A 72 0.15 -3.60 -3.49
C PHE A 72 -0.56 -3.23 -4.78
N LEU A 73 -0.50 -1.95 -5.15
CA LEU A 73 -0.99 -1.45 -6.42
C LEU A 73 0.08 -1.67 -7.49
N LEU A 74 -0.19 -2.53 -8.47
CA LEU A 74 0.70 -2.84 -9.58
C LEU A 74 0.31 -2.00 -10.81
N PRO A 75 1.11 -1.00 -11.24
CA PRO A 75 0.85 -0.26 -12.48
C PRO A 75 0.80 -1.19 -13.68
N ARG A 76 -0.18 -0.97 -14.57
CA ARG A 76 -0.32 -1.74 -15.82
C ARG A 76 0.92 -1.62 -16.72
N THR A 77 1.65 -0.51 -16.64
CA THR A 77 2.91 -0.28 -17.36
C THR A 77 4.05 -1.21 -16.98
N LEU A 78 3.95 -1.93 -15.84
CA LEU A 78 4.96 -2.92 -15.44
C LEU A 78 4.77 -4.28 -16.10
N PHE A 79 3.55 -4.59 -16.53
CA PHE A 79 3.22 -5.93 -17.02
C PHE A 79 2.48 -5.94 -18.36
N ASP A 80 2.13 -4.78 -18.91
CA ASP A 80 1.51 -4.60 -20.23
C ASP A 80 0.23 -5.43 -20.45
N ASN A 81 -0.50 -5.70 -19.36
CA ASN A 81 -1.65 -6.62 -19.33
C ASN A 81 -1.32 -8.08 -19.71
N GLU A 82 -0.05 -8.48 -19.68
CA GLU A 82 0.36 -9.87 -19.89
C GLU A 82 0.39 -10.64 -18.56
N LEU A 83 -0.25 -11.80 -18.54
CA LEU A 83 -0.32 -12.66 -17.36
C LEU A 83 1.07 -13.12 -16.87
N SER A 84 1.99 -13.40 -17.79
CA SER A 84 3.37 -13.80 -17.46
C SER A 84 4.11 -12.70 -16.69
N ASN A 85 3.95 -11.45 -17.09
CA ASN A 85 4.59 -10.32 -16.43
C ASN A 85 3.92 -10.00 -15.10
N LEU A 86 2.58 -10.14 -15.01
CA LEU A 86 1.87 -10.03 -13.74
C LEU A 86 2.34 -11.07 -12.72
N ILE A 87 2.50 -12.33 -13.15
CA ILE A 87 3.02 -13.41 -12.30
C ILE A 87 4.45 -13.07 -11.81
N ARG A 88 5.27 -12.46 -12.67
CA ARG A 88 6.63 -12.04 -12.30
C ARG A 88 6.61 -10.97 -11.21
N GLU A 89 5.72 -9.97 -11.33
CA GLU A 89 5.59 -8.93 -10.32
C GLU A 89 5.02 -9.48 -9.01
N LEU A 90 4.02 -10.37 -9.04
CA LEU A 90 3.52 -11.05 -7.84
C LEU A 90 4.59 -11.93 -7.19
N SER A 91 5.48 -12.55 -7.98
CA SER A 91 6.61 -13.32 -7.44
C SER A 91 7.62 -12.41 -6.73
N ALA A 92 7.80 -11.18 -7.21
CA ALA A 92 8.64 -10.19 -6.54
C ALA A 92 7.99 -9.73 -5.23
N VAL A 93 6.68 -9.44 -5.22
CA VAL A 93 5.91 -9.15 -3.99
C VAL A 93 6.08 -10.26 -2.97
N GLN A 94 5.87 -11.52 -3.39
CA GLN A 94 6.05 -12.68 -2.51
C GLN A 94 7.45 -12.74 -1.91
N SER A 95 8.48 -12.48 -2.72
CA SER A 95 9.88 -12.54 -2.27
C SER A 95 10.21 -11.40 -1.29
N ILE A 96 9.67 -10.20 -1.53
CA ILE A 96 9.78 -9.05 -0.63
C ILE A 96 9.12 -9.38 0.71
N ILE A 97 7.84 -9.79 0.69
CA ILE A 97 7.10 -10.13 1.91
C ILE A 97 7.86 -11.21 2.70
N ARG A 98 8.34 -12.25 2.03
CA ARG A 98 9.09 -13.32 2.67
C ARG A 98 10.39 -12.84 3.31
N ALA A 99 11.14 -11.98 2.65
CA ALA A 99 12.39 -11.42 3.20
C ALA A 99 12.10 -10.65 4.50
N PHE A 100 11.05 -9.84 4.51
CA PHE A 100 10.66 -9.07 5.70
C PHE A 100 10.01 -9.94 6.78
N SER A 101 9.20 -10.94 6.44
CA SER A 101 8.60 -11.85 7.43
C SER A 101 9.66 -12.70 8.13
N GLU A 102 10.66 -13.19 7.38
CA GLU A 102 11.80 -13.92 7.94
C GLU A 102 12.66 -13.02 8.83
N LEU A 103 12.78 -11.74 8.51
CA LEU A 103 13.48 -10.75 9.31
C LEU A 103 12.76 -10.47 10.65
N THR A 104 11.44 -10.33 10.63
CA THR A 104 10.64 -9.96 11.82
C THR A 104 10.31 -11.15 12.72
N THR A 105 9.86 -12.26 12.14
CA THR A 105 9.38 -13.44 12.89
C THR A 105 10.42 -14.55 13.02
N GLY A 106 11.51 -14.48 12.23
CA GLY A 106 12.48 -15.57 12.12
C GLY A 106 12.02 -16.75 11.25
N SER A 107 10.84 -16.65 10.63
CA SER A 107 10.29 -17.69 9.75
C SER A 107 9.55 -17.08 8.55
N ALA A 108 9.37 -17.86 7.48
CA ALA A 108 8.58 -17.43 6.34
C ALA A 108 7.09 -17.55 6.69
N GLU A 109 6.39 -16.41 6.75
CA GLU A 109 4.95 -16.39 6.98
C GLU A 109 4.18 -16.91 5.76
N PRO A 110 3.05 -17.62 5.95
CA PRO A 110 2.14 -17.93 4.86
C PRO A 110 1.49 -16.62 4.37
N ILE A 111 1.60 -16.36 3.07
CA ILE A 111 1.00 -15.18 2.45
C ILE A 111 -0.40 -15.56 1.97
N GLU A 112 -1.44 -15.00 2.59
CA GLU A 112 -2.83 -15.21 2.20
C GLU A 112 -3.33 -14.02 1.36
N VAL A 113 -3.87 -14.30 0.17
CA VAL A 113 -4.52 -13.28 -0.67
C VAL A 113 -5.92 -13.04 -0.12
N LYS A 114 -6.21 -11.83 0.35
CA LYS A 114 -7.49 -11.46 0.95
C LYS A 114 -8.44 -10.84 -0.06
N GLN A 115 -7.97 -9.87 -0.83
CA GLN A 115 -8.77 -9.14 -1.79
C GLN A 115 -7.98 -8.83 -3.06
N ILE A 116 -8.65 -8.84 -4.20
CA ILE A 116 -8.11 -8.40 -5.50
C ILE A 116 -9.04 -7.35 -6.08
N SER A 117 -8.49 -6.21 -6.48
CA SER A 117 -9.20 -5.23 -7.30
C SER A 117 -8.90 -5.46 -8.79
N THR A 118 -9.93 -5.49 -9.61
CA THR A 118 -9.82 -5.77 -11.06
C THR A 118 -9.67 -4.51 -11.90
N SER A 119 -10.15 -3.36 -11.42
CA SER A 119 -10.08 -2.08 -12.14
C SER A 119 -8.65 -1.56 -12.17
N ASP A 120 -8.04 -1.50 -10.99
CA ASP A 120 -6.61 -1.25 -10.81
C ASP A 120 -6.03 -2.47 -10.10
N PRO A 121 -4.98 -3.13 -10.64
CA PRO A 121 -4.47 -4.38 -10.09
C PRO A 121 -3.88 -4.16 -8.69
N LEU A 122 -4.74 -4.25 -7.69
CA LEU A 122 -4.44 -4.06 -6.28
C LEU A 122 -4.68 -5.38 -5.56
N PHE A 123 -3.63 -5.91 -4.94
CA PHE A 123 -3.66 -7.19 -4.24
C PHE A 123 -3.45 -6.94 -2.75
N PHE A 124 -4.44 -7.30 -1.93
CA PHE A 124 -4.34 -7.26 -0.48
C PHE A 124 -3.88 -8.60 0.06
N PHE A 125 -2.87 -8.56 0.92
CA PHE A 125 -2.33 -9.71 1.61
C PHE A 125 -2.49 -9.53 3.12
N GLY A 126 -2.99 -10.57 3.79
CA GLY A 126 -3.00 -10.64 5.25
C GLY A 126 -1.63 -11.10 5.75
N LEU A 127 -1.00 -10.31 6.63
CA LEU A 127 0.33 -10.57 7.19
C LEU A 127 0.37 -10.20 8.68
N ALA A 128 1.40 -10.64 9.39
CA ALA A 128 1.64 -10.17 10.76
C ALA A 128 1.85 -8.64 10.80
N GLN A 129 1.36 -8.01 11.87
CA GLN A 129 1.41 -6.56 12.04
C GLN A 129 2.86 -6.04 12.00
N GLU A 130 3.78 -6.74 12.65
CA GLU A 130 5.21 -6.39 12.69
C GLU A 130 5.82 -6.40 11.28
N THR A 131 5.45 -7.38 10.46
CA THR A 131 5.91 -7.51 9.07
C THR A 131 5.40 -6.35 8.22
N ILE A 132 4.13 -5.95 8.35
CA ILE A 132 3.58 -4.79 7.63
C ILE A 132 4.25 -3.49 8.08
N ILE A 133 4.51 -3.31 9.38
CA ILE A 133 5.24 -2.14 9.91
C ILE A 133 6.61 -2.01 9.24
N VAL A 134 7.38 -3.10 9.16
CA VAL A 134 8.73 -3.05 8.57
C VAL A 134 8.67 -2.81 7.06
N ILE A 135 7.74 -3.44 6.34
CA ILE A 135 7.54 -3.19 4.90
C ILE A 135 7.13 -1.73 4.66
N GLY A 136 6.15 -1.23 5.42
CA GLY A 136 5.69 0.15 5.31
C GLY A 136 6.81 1.15 5.61
N ALA A 137 7.63 0.92 6.64
CA ALA A 137 8.80 1.73 6.93
C ALA A 137 9.85 1.68 5.81
N ALA A 138 10.09 0.50 5.21
CA ALA A 138 10.98 0.36 4.05
C ALA A 138 10.46 1.13 2.84
N VAL A 139 9.15 1.18 2.63
CA VAL A 139 8.54 1.92 1.51
C VAL A 139 8.57 3.42 1.75
N THR A 140 8.33 3.88 2.99
CA THR A 140 8.53 5.28 3.38
C THR A 140 9.98 5.71 3.16
N TRP A 141 10.96 4.87 3.53
CA TRP A 141 12.37 5.10 3.21
C TRP A 141 12.58 5.22 1.68
N ALA A 142 12.09 4.26 0.90
CA ALA A 142 12.25 4.26 -0.55
C ALA A 142 11.65 5.51 -1.21
N LEU A 143 10.48 5.97 -0.74
CA LEU A 143 9.85 7.21 -1.19
C LEU A 143 10.71 8.44 -0.88
N ASN A 144 11.32 8.49 0.30
CA ASN A 144 12.20 9.60 0.68
C ASN A 144 13.50 9.59 -0.14
N THR A 145 14.11 8.42 -0.35
CA THR A 145 15.27 8.27 -1.23
C THR A 145 14.93 8.68 -2.65
N TRP A 146 13.79 8.22 -3.19
CA TRP A 146 13.33 8.60 -4.53
C TRP A 146 13.14 10.12 -4.67
N LYS A 147 12.51 10.79 -3.69
CA LYS A 147 12.36 12.26 -3.67
C LYS A 147 13.70 12.99 -3.76
N GLN A 148 14.71 12.51 -3.04
CA GLN A 148 16.07 13.09 -3.10
C GLN A 148 16.69 12.92 -4.49
N VAL A 149 16.55 11.73 -5.10
CA VAL A 149 17.05 11.51 -6.46
C VAL A 149 16.30 12.37 -7.48
N GLU A 150 14.99 12.54 -7.34
CA GLU A 150 14.18 13.42 -8.18
C GLU A 150 14.65 14.89 -8.10
N GLN A 151 15.01 15.37 -6.91
CA GLN A 151 15.61 16.69 -6.74
C GLN A 151 16.93 16.82 -7.52
N ILE A 152 17.80 15.80 -7.48
CA ILE A 152 19.03 15.78 -8.27
C ILE A 152 18.72 15.81 -9.78
N ARG A 153 17.66 15.12 -10.25
CA ARG A 153 17.22 15.20 -11.66
C ARG A 153 16.75 16.59 -12.04
N LYS A 154 15.97 17.25 -11.18
CA LYS A 154 15.49 18.62 -11.43
C LYS A 154 16.67 19.57 -11.55
N LEU A 155 17.63 19.49 -10.61
CA LEU A 155 18.88 20.26 -10.68
C LEU A 155 19.67 19.97 -11.96
N ARG A 156 19.76 18.70 -12.39
CA ARG A 156 20.39 18.33 -13.67
C ARG A 156 19.66 18.97 -14.86
N SER A 157 18.33 18.86 -14.90
CA SER A 157 17.52 19.42 -15.98
C SER A 157 17.63 20.94 -16.04
N ASP A 158 17.79 21.61 -14.91
CA ASP A 158 17.98 23.05 -14.86
C ASP A 158 19.41 23.47 -15.22
N ALA A 159 20.42 22.70 -14.80
CA ALA A 159 21.82 22.92 -15.19
C ALA A 159 22.01 22.76 -16.71
N ALA A 160 21.34 21.78 -17.34
CA ALA A 160 21.39 21.58 -18.80
C ALA A 160 20.80 22.76 -19.60
N LYS A 161 19.97 23.62 -18.99
CA LYS A 161 19.47 24.84 -19.64
C LYS A 161 20.55 25.93 -19.72
N ILE A 162 21.66 25.79 -18.99
CA ILE A 162 22.78 26.72 -19.00
C ILE A 162 23.81 26.18 -20.01
N ALA A 163 23.91 26.82 -21.19
CA ALA A 163 24.77 26.35 -22.29
C ALA A 163 26.25 26.13 -21.90
N ALA A 164 26.75 26.83 -20.88
CA ALA A 164 28.11 26.66 -20.37
C ALA A 164 28.34 25.34 -19.59
N LEU A 165 27.28 24.61 -19.23
CA LEU A 165 27.32 23.37 -18.47
C LEU A 165 26.83 22.15 -19.28
N ASP A 166 26.62 22.30 -20.59
CA ASP A 166 26.18 21.22 -21.48
C ASP A 166 27.34 20.29 -21.92
N ASP A 167 28.52 20.45 -21.33
CA ASP A 167 29.60 19.48 -21.46
C ASP A 167 29.13 18.15 -20.84
N GLY A 168 28.72 17.18 -21.68
CA GLY A 168 28.14 15.89 -21.29
C GLY A 168 28.89 15.10 -20.20
N ASN A 169 30.14 15.47 -19.90
CA ASN A 169 30.89 15.02 -18.73
C ASN A 169 30.15 15.27 -17.39
N ILE A 170 29.51 16.43 -17.22
CA ILE A 170 28.76 16.77 -16.00
C ILE A 170 27.56 15.83 -15.83
N GLN A 171 26.85 15.52 -16.93
CA GLN A 171 25.69 14.62 -16.90
C GLN A 171 26.08 13.21 -16.48
N GLY A 172 27.18 12.68 -17.01
CA GLY A 172 27.71 11.37 -16.64
C GLY A 172 28.13 11.30 -15.17
N GLN A 173 28.83 12.32 -14.67
CA GLN A 173 29.24 12.38 -13.26
C GLN A 173 28.04 12.45 -12.30
N LEU A 174 26.96 13.16 -12.67
CA LEU A 174 25.75 13.21 -11.85
C LEU A 174 25.02 11.86 -11.82
N GLU A 175 24.96 11.15 -12.96
CA GLU A 175 24.34 9.82 -13.01
C GLU A 175 25.13 8.79 -12.17
N GLU A 176 26.45 8.82 -12.24
CA GLU A 176 27.31 7.98 -11.41
C GLU A 176 27.14 8.29 -9.91
N LYS A 177 27.05 9.58 -9.55
CA LYS A 177 26.75 10.00 -8.18
C LYS A 177 25.39 9.53 -7.68
N ILE A 178 24.36 9.54 -8.52
CA ILE A 178 23.04 9.00 -8.17
C ILE A 178 23.13 7.49 -7.90
N LYS A 179 23.79 6.72 -8.77
CA LYS A 179 23.92 5.27 -8.61
C LYS A 179 24.68 4.90 -7.34
N THR A 180 25.80 5.58 -7.08
CA THR A 180 26.59 5.37 -5.86
C THR A 180 25.85 5.79 -4.60
N PHE A 181 25.08 6.88 -4.65
CA PHE A 181 24.20 7.31 -3.56
C PHE A 181 23.13 6.26 -3.25
N ILE A 182 22.39 5.78 -4.26
CA ILE A 182 21.35 4.76 -4.08
C ILE A 182 21.93 3.47 -3.49
N ALA A 183 23.07 3.00 -4.01
CA ALA A 183 23.72 1.79 -3.52
C ALA A 183 24.18 1.93 -2.06
N ALA A 184 24.71 3.10 -1.68
CA ALA A 184 25.11 3.41 -0.32
C ALA A 184 23.89 3.45 0.63
N GLU A 185 22.79 4.07 0.22
CA GLU A 185 21.54 4.12 0.99
C GLU A 185 20.93 2.73 1.19
N ILE A 186 20.87 1.89 0.14
CA ILE A 186 20.40 0.50 0.26
C ILE A 186 21.25 -0.27 1.25
N THR A 187 22.59 -0.15 1.15
CA THR A 187 23.52 -0.83 2.07
C THR A 187 23.31 -0.37 3.50
N SER A 188 23.21 0.95 3.72
CA SER A 188 23.00 1.54 5.05
C SER A 188 21.68 1.07 5.67
N GLN A 189 20.59 1.11 4.91
CA GLN A 189 19.28 0.68 5.37
C GLN A 189 19.23 -0.83 5.64
N THR A 190 19.94 -1.63 4.83
CA THR A 190 20.10 -3.07 5.07
C THR A 190 20.79 -3.34 6.41
N GLU A 191 21.91 -2.66 6.69
CA GLU A 191 22.61 -2.81 7.98
C GLU A 191 21.74 -2.40 9.15
N LYS A 192 20.96 -1.32 9.00
CA LYS A 192 20.06 -0.85 10.04
C LYS A 192 18.98 -1.88 10.38
N LEU A 193 18.41 -2.53 9.38
CA LEU A 193 17.34 -3.51 9.57
C LEU A 193 17.86 -4.85 10.11
N VAL A 194 19.05 -5.27 9.68
CA VAL A 194 19.65 -6.57 10.04
C VAL A 194 20.51 -6.47 11.31
N GLY A 195 20.91 -5.26 11.72
CA GLY A 195 21.81 -5.01 12.84
C GLY A 195 21.32 -5.59 14.16
N ASP A 196 20.00 -5.57 14.39
CA ASP A 196 19.37 -6.07 15.61
C ASP A 196 19.25 -7.61 15.65
N LEU A 197 19.52 -8.29 14.54
CA LEU A 197 19.49 -9.76 14.49
C LEU A 197 20.70 -10.36 15.22
N LYS A 198 20.42 -11.39 16.02
CA LYS A 198 21.44 -12.23 16.66
C LYS A 198 22.39 -12.81 15.59
N GLU A 199 23.67 -12.86 15.92
CA GLU A 199 24.68 -13.51 15.07
C GLU A 199 24.34 -14.99 14.90
N THR A 200 23.85 -15.34 13.71
CA THR A 200 23.55 -16.71 13.31
C THR A 200 24.15 -16.95 11.93
N PRO A 201 24.45 -18.20 11.54
CA PRO A 201 24.89 -18.52 10.18
C PRO A 201 23.91 -18.04 9.09
N ARG A 202 22.64 -17.85 9.43
CA ARG A 202 21.58 -17.36 8.52
C ARG A 202 21.54 -15.84 8.38
N LYS A 203 22.24 -15.08 9.23
CA LYS A 203 22.23 -13.61 9.20
C LYS A 203 22.70 -13.05 7.85
N ASN A 204 23.74 -13.65 7.26
CA ASN A 204 24.23 -13.23 5.94
C ASN A 204 23.24 -13.52 4.81
N GLU A 205 22.49 -14.63 4.89
CA GLU A 205 21.45 -14.96 3.91
C GLU A 205 20.28 -13.96 4.03
N GLN A 206 19.81 -13.70 5.25
CA GLN A 206 18.77 -12.71 5.52
C GLN A 206 19.19 -11.31 5.07
N ARG A 207 20.45 -10.93 5.32
CA ARG A 207 21.02 -9.67 4.84
C ARG A 207 20.92 -9.52 3.32
N ASN A 208 21.30 -10.57 2.58
CA ASN A 208 21.22 -10.55 1.12
C ASN A 208 19.77 -10.49 0.64
N HIS A 209 18.84 -11.21 1.28
CA HIS A 209 17.41 -11.15 0.94
C HIS A 209 16.81 -9.77 1.21
N VAL A 210 17.14 -9.15 2.34
CA VAL A 210 16.67 -7.78 2.68
C VAL A 210 17.26 -6.76 1.73
N HIS A 211 18.56 -6.84 1.41
CA HIS A 211 19.19 -5.97 0.43
C HIS A 211 18.48 -6.03 -0.93
N TRP A 212 18.26 -7.25 -1.43
CA TRP A 212 17.52 -7.47 -2.67
C TRP A 212 16.08 -6.92 -2.59
N ALA A 213 15.39 -7.11 -1.46
CA ALA A 213 14.03 -6.64 -1.26
C ALA A 213 13.96 -5.09 -1.25
N LEU A 214 14.92 -4.40 -0.63
CA LEU A 214 15.00 -2.94 -0.63
C LEU A 214 15.26 -2.39 -2.03
N GLU A 215 16.18 -3.00 -2.79
CA GLU A 215 16.42 -2.66 -4.20
C GLU A 215 15.17 -2.89 -5.07
N ALA A 216 14.47 -4.00 -4.83
CA ALA A 216 13.24 -4.37 -5.52
C ALA A 216 12.09 -3.41 -5.20
N ILE A 217 11.96 -2.91 -3.96
CA ILE A 217 10.99 -1.89 -3.57
C ILE A 217 11.31 -0.57 -4.25
N LEU A 218 12.55 -0.08 -4.11
CA LEU A 218 12.94 1.23 -4.64
C LEU A 218 12.74 1.34 -6.16
N SER A 219 13.20 0.32 -6.90
CA SER A 219 13.03 0.26 -8.37
C SER A 219 11.57 0.21 -8.82
N ARG A 220 10.66 -0.33 -7.99
CA ARG A 220 9.22 -0.40 -8.30
C ARG A 220 8.46 0.83 -7.88
N VAL A 221 8.79 1.43 -6.74
CA VAL A 221 8.24 2.72 -6.29
C VAL A 221 8.50 3.77 -7.36
N GLU A 222 9.71 3.78 -7.92
CA GLU A 222 10.06 4.63 -9.06
C GLU A 222 9.24 4.37 -10.33
N ARG A 223 8.65 3.18 -10.46
CA ARG A 223 7.79 2.80 -11.59
C ARG A 223 6.30 2.86 -11.26
N GLY A 224 5.96 3.43 -10.11
CA GLY A 224 4.59 3.77 -9.74
C GLY A 224 3.94 2.74 -8.83
N TRP A 225 4.71 1.83 -8.23
CA TRP A 225 4.17 1.04 -7.12
C TRP A 225 3.64 1.95 -6.03
N ALA A 226 2.41 1.68 -5.63
CA ALA A 226 1.82 2.24 -4.44
C ALA A 226 1.44 1.12 -3.47
N ILE A 227 1.47 1.44 -2.19
CA ILE A 227 1.08 0.52 -1.13
C ILE A 227 -0.03 1.16 -0.31
N GLU A 228 -1.03 0.36 0.02
CA GLU A 228 -2.13 0.73 0.89
C GLU A 228 -2.08 -0.16 2.12
N ILE A 229 -2.17 0.42 3.31
CA ILE A 229 -2.27 -0.34 4.55
C ILE A 229 -3.71 -0.22 5.05
N LYS A 230 -4.38 -1.36 5.18
CA LYS A 230 -5.74 -1.45 5.71
C LYS A 230 -5.70 -2.02 7.12
N MET A 231 -6.28 -1.27 8.06
CA MET A 231 -6.43 -1.68 9.45
C MET A 231 -7.65 -1.00 10.05
N ILE A 232 -8.22 -1.61 11.09
CA ILE A 232 -9.20 -0.94 11.93
C ILE A 232 -8.49 0.21 12.66
N PRO A 233 -8.99 1.45 12.59
CA PRO A 233 -8.39 2.56 13.29
C PRO A 233 -8.29 2.28 14.79
N PRO A 234 -7.18 2.68 15.44
CA PRO A 234 -7.06 2.62 16.88
C PRO A 234 -8.23 3.37 17.55
N THR A 235 -8.99 2.69 18.41
CA THR A 235 -10.04 3.31 19.23
C THR A 235 -9.40 3.94 20.46
N THR A 236 -9.23 5.26 20.44
CA THR A 236 -8.84 6.04 21.62
C THR A 236 -10.00 6.09 22.62
N THR A 237 -10.19 4.99 23.35
CA THR A 237 -11.21 4.93 24.39
C THR A 237 -10.63 5.51 25.67
N THR A 238 -10.93 6.77 25.96
CA THR A 238 -10.66 7.36 27.28
C THR A 238 -11.61 6.73 28.29
N LEU A 239 -11.11 5.88 29.18
CA LEU A 239 -11.95 5.35 30.26
C LEU A 239 -12.33 6.46 31.25
N ALA A 240 -13.49 6.30 31.88
CA ALA A 240 -14.05 7.27 32.84
C ALA A 240 -13.14 7.51 34.07
N ASP A 241 -12.21 6.61 34.36
CA ASP A 241 -11.26 6.71 35.47
C ASP A 241 -9.90 7.31 35.08
N GLY A 242 -9.77 7.84 33.86
CA GLY A 242 -8.52 8.46 33.39
C GLY A 242 -7.40 7.47 33.04
N GLU A 243 -7.63 6.16 33.21
CA GLU A 243 -6.73 5.13 32.70
C GLU A 243 -6.92 4.95 31.20
N THR A 244 -5.85 5.15 30.44
CA THR A 244 -5.84 4.89 29.01
C THR A 244 -5.50 3.41 28.83
N LEU A 245 -6.45 2.60 28.32
CA LEU A 245 -6.10 1.28 27.81
C LEU A 245 -5.14 1.50 26.65
N SER A 246 -3.86 1.26 26.89
CA SER A 246 -2.81 1.35 25.88
C SER A 246 -3.10 0.29 24.83
N GLU A 247 -3.71 0.69 23.72
CA GLU A 247 -3.69 -0.13 22.52
C GLU A 247 -2.24 -0.49 22.20
N SER A 248 -2.02 -1.69 21.68
CA SER A 248 -0.69 -2.18 21.37
C SER A 248 0.07 -1.13 20.55
N GLU A 249 1.26 -0.73 21.01
CA GLU A 249 2.10 0.29 20.35
C GLU A 249 2.27 0.07 18.84
N GLY A 250 2.20 -1.19 18.39
CA GLY A 250 2.26 -1.55 16.98
C GLY A 250 1.09 -1.04 16.13
N LYS A 251 -0.15 -0.96 16.66
CA LYS A 251 -1.30 -0.38 15.94
C LYS A 251 -1.08 1.11 15.66
N LEU A 252 -0.60 1.85 16.67
CA LEU A 252 -0.28 3.28 16.52
C LEU A 252 0.84 3.51 15.51
N LYS A 253 1.92 2.71 15.58
CA LYS A 253 3.02 2.77 14.60
C LYS A 253 2.54 2.45 13.19
N LEU A 254 1.71 1.43 13.04
CA LEU A 254 1.16 1.04 11.74
C LEU A 254 0.27 2.14 11.16
N TRP A 255 -0.58 2.76 11.99
CA TRP A 255 -1.42 3.89 11.60
C TRP A 255 -0.60 5.13 11.20
N GLU A 256 0.45 5.44 11.98
CA GLU A 256 1.38 6.52 11.67
C GLU A 256 2.07 6.28 10.31
N ILE A 257 2.60 5.08 10.08
CA ILE A 257 3.22 4.70 8.80
C ILE A 257 2.22 4.84 7.66
N ALA A 258 1.00 4.33 7.81
CA ALA A 258 -0.06 4.43 6.80
C ALA A 258 -0.35 5.90 6.43
N SER A 259 -0.33 6.82 7.41
CA SER A 259 -0.55 8.25 7.16
C SER A 259 0.61 8.94 6.40
N GLN A 260 1.82 8.39 6.49
CA GLN A 260 3.02 8.93 5.82
C GLN A 260 3.16 8.45 4.37
N LEU A 261 2.44 7.39 3.98
CA LEU A 261 2.46 6.83 2.63
C LEU A 261 1.73 7.77 1.66
N SER A 262 2.46 8.74 1.11
CA SER A 262 2.01 9.62 0.05
C SER A 262 2.83 9.40 -1.21
N PHE A 263 2.18 8.86 -2.24
CA PHE A 263 2.78 8.57 -3.54
C PHE A 263 2.53 9.74 -4.48
N PRO A 264 3.58 10.47 -4.91
CA PRO A 264 3.43 11.55 -5.87
C PRO A 264 3.09 10.99 -7.27
N PRO A 265 2.45 11.80 -8.13
CA PRO A 265 2.29 11.43 -9.53
C PRO A 265 3.66 11.24 -10.18
N MET A 266 3.76 10.25 -11.08
CA MET A 266 5.00 9.95 -11.75
C MET A 266 5.20 10.84 -12.98
N ASP A 267 6.27 11.63 -12.97
CA ASP A 267 6.70 12.44 -14.11
C ASP A 267 7.97 11.86 -14.76
N GLY A 268 7.84 11.36 -15.99
CA GLY A 268 8.96 10.94 -16.84
C GLY A 268 9.43 9.47 -16.68
N PRO A 269 10.50 9.08 -17.40
CA PRO A 269 10.99 7.70 -17.39
C PRO A 269 11.74 7.35 -16.09
N PRO A 270 11.78 6.07 -15.69
CA PRO A 270 12.55 5.58 -14.54
C PRO A 270 14.05 5.91 -14.64
N ILE A 271 14.67 6.29 -13.51
CA ILE A 271 16.10 6.62 -13.34
C ILE A 271 16.90 5.33 -13.25
N THR A 272 16.44 4.41 -12.40
CA THR A 272 16.95 3.05 -12.41
C THR A 272 16.38 2.36 -13.64
N GLN A 273 17.07 2.56 -14.77
CA GLN A 273 17.02 1.62 -15.89
C GLN A 273 17.50 0.22 -15.47
N LEU A 274 17.89 0.04 -14.21
CA LEU A 274 18.09 -1.26 -13.60
C LEU A 274 16.86 -2.09 -13.94
N PRO A 275 16.99 -3.17 -14.73
CA PRO A 275 15.91 -4.13 -14.82
C PRO A 275 15.57 -4.55 -13.39
N PRO A 276 14.28 -4.80 -13.09
CA PRO A 276 13.92 -5.26 -11.76
C PRO A 276 14.84 -6.43 -11.43
N PRO A 277 15.47 -6.44 -10.24
CA PRO A 277 16.52 -7.41 -9.95
C PRO A 277 15.96 -8.80 -10.23
N SER A 278 16.76 -9.65 -10.87
CA SER A 278 16.34 -11.02 -11.14
C SER A 278 15.88 -11.65 -9.83
N LEU A 279 14.79 -12.41 -9.87
CA LEU A 279 14.34 -13.14 -8.69
C LEU A 279 15.53 -13.96 -8.18
N PRO A 280 15.76 -13.99 -6.85
CA PRO A 280 16.83 -14.81 -6.30
C PRO A 280 16.63 -16.24 -6.80
N GLU A 281 17.67 -16.82 -7.39
CA GLU A 281 17.60 -18.19 -7.88
C GLU A 281 17.21 -19.09 -6.71
N ARG A 282 16.04 -19.71 -6.80
CA ARG A 282 15.67 -20.77 -5.85
C ARG A 282 16.66 -21.90 -6.08
N THR A 283 17.68 -21.99 -5.24
CA THR A 283 18.62 -23.11 -5.24
C THR A 283 17.78 -24.36 -5.05
N ASN A 284 17.59 -25.13 -6.13
CA ASN A 284 16.75 -26.33 -6.18
C ASN A 284 17.40 -27.51 -5.43
N THR A 285 18.21 -27.25 -4.40
CA THR A 285 18.88 -28.26 -3.59
C THR A 285 17.87 -29.24 -2.97
N ALA A 286 16.69 -28.77 -2.57
CA ALA A 286 15.62 -29.64 -2.05
C ALA A 286 15.00 -30.60 -3.09
N ARG A 287 15.15 -30.35 -4.40
CA ARG A 287 14.58 -31.22 -5.46
C ARG A 287 15.57 -32.29 -5.93
N GLN A 288 16.87 -32.11 -5.73
CA GLN A 288 17.90 -33.06 -6.15
C GLN A 288 18.09 -34.23 -5.16
N GLU A 289 17.69 -34.09 -3.89
CA GLU A 289 17.78 -35.19 -2.90
C GLU A 289 16.60 -36.16 -2.90
N ARG A 290 15.61 -36.00 -3.79
CA ARG A 290 14.60 -37.06 -4.00
C ARG A 290 15.28 -38.23 -4.71
N ALA A 291 15.82 -39.14 -3.90
CA ALA A 291 16.45 -40.39 -4.32
C ALA A 291 15.62 -41.04 -5.45
N PRO A 292 16.29 -41.60 -6.49
CA PRO A 292 15.60 -42.20 -7.62
C PRO A 292 14.62 -43.25 -7.09
N ARG A 293 13.32 -43.09 -7.41
CA ARG A 293 12.29 -44.10 -7.10
C ARG A 293 12.82 -45.45 -7.57
N ARG A 294 13.11 -46.35 -6.61
CA ARG A 294 13.54 -47.72 -6.91
C ARG A 294 12.51 -48.30 -7.87
N LYS A 295 12.97 -48.70 -9.06
CA LYS A 295 12.14 -49.44 -10.02
C LYS A 295 11.67 -50.72 -9.33
N ILE A 296 10.36 -50.85 -9.14
CA ILE A 296 9.73 -52.09 -8.73
C ILE A 296 9.97 -53.06 -9.90
N LYS A 297 10.71 -54.15 -9.65
CA LYS A 297 10.82 -55.25 -10.61
C LYS A 297 9.61 -56.15 -10.41
N ASP A 298 8.85 -56.34 -11.48
CA ASP A 298 7.86 -57.42 -11.62
C ASP A 298 8.54 -58.79 -11.62
#